data_AF-A0A968F0G3-F1
#
_entry.id   AF-A0A968F0G3-F1
#
_cell.length_a   1.000
_cell.length_b   1.000
_cell.length_c   1.000
_cell.angle_alpha   90.00
_cell.angle_beta   90.00
_cell.angle_gamma   90.00
#
_symmetry.space_group_name_H-M   'P 1'
#
loop_
_entity.id
_entity.type
_entity.pdbx_description
1 polymer ?
#
loop_
_entity_poly.entity_id
_entity_poly.type
_entity_poly.pdbx_seq_one_letter_code
_entity_poly.pdbx_strand_id
1 'polypeptide(L)' 'LHQAFNLAIEFARSPEGWLIFQGVNGCGKTHLAAAIANYQLAQEKPVFFVVVPDLLDHLRSTFSPD' A
#
# COMPACT_ATOMS: atom_id res chain seq x y z
N LEU A 1 -6.34 -9.16 -14.95
CA LEU A 1 -6.96 -8.16 -14.05
C LEU A 1 -7.76 -8.80 -12.91
N HIS A 2 -8.67 -9.74 -13.22
CA HIS A 2 -9.54 -10.39 -12.23
C HIS A 2 -8.78 -11.00 -11.03
N GLN A 3 -7.65 -11.68 -11.26
CA GLN A 3 -6.86 -12.27 -10.18
C GLN A 3 -6.31 -11.23 -9.20
N ALA A 4 -5.68 -10.15 -9.70
CA ALA A 4 -5.13 -9.09 -8.84
C ALA A 4 -6.23 -8.37 -8.05
N PHE A 5 -7.40 -8.18 -8.66
CA PHE A 5 -8.56 -7.60 -8.00
C PHE A 5 -9.09 -8.50 -6.88
N ASN A 6 -9.26 -9.81 -7.14
CA ASN A 6 -9.72 -10.77 -6.14
C ASN A 6 -8.72 -10.88 -4.96
N LEU A 7 -7.42 -10.96 -5.25
CA LEU A 7 -6.37 -10.95 -4.22
C LEU A 7 -6.40 -9.68 -3.37
N ALA A 8 -6.68 -8.52 -3.98
CA ALA A 8 -6.81 -7.27 -3.24
C ALA A 8 -8.02 -7.30 -2.29
N ILE A 9 -9.16 -7.85 -2.72
CA ILE A 9 -10.35 -8.02 -1.87
C ILE A 9 -10.05 -8.96 -0.69
N GLU A 10 -9.44 -10.11 -0.97
CA GLU A 10 -9.12 -11.10 0.05
C GLU A 10 -8.16 -10.53 1.09
N PHE A 11 -7.08 -9.87 0.63
CA PHE A 11 -6.12 -9.21 1.50
C PHE A 11 -6.73 -8.06 2.29
N ALA A 12 -7.63 -7.27 1.70
CA ALA A 12 -8.33 -6.21 2.44
C ALA A 12 -9.19 -6.76 3.59
N ARG A 13 -9.84 -7.92 3.41
CA ARG A 13 -10.68 -8.56 4.44
C ARG A 13 -9.87 -9.13 5.58
N SER A 14 -8.71 -9.74 5.29
CA SER A 14 -7.80 -10.32 6.29
C SER A 14 -6.34 -10.08 5.89
N PRO A 15 -5.78 -8.90 6.23
CA PRO A 15 -4.43 -8.53 5.82
C PRO A 15 -3.40 -9.28 6.68
N GLU A 16 -2.96 -10.42 6.18
CA GLU A 16 -1.91 -11.23 6.77
C GLU A 16 -0.71 -11.34 5.82
N GLY A 17 0.49 -11.14 6.36
CA GLY A 17 1.72 -11.19 5.57
C GLY A 17 1.83 -10.07 4.53
N TRP A 18 2.31 -10.42 3.34
CA TRP A 18 2.66 -9.46 2.28
C TRP A 18 1.85 -9.73 1.00
N LEU A 19 1.35 -8.66 0.39
CA LEU A 19 0.79 -8.67 -0.96
C LEU A 19 1.61 -7.72 -1.85
N ILE A 20 2.13 -8.24 -2.96
CA ILE A 20 2.94 -7.48 -3.91
C ILE A 20 2.20 -7.39 -5.24
N PHE A 21 1.99 -6.17 -5.74
CA PHE A 21 1.47 -5.93 -7.09
C PHE A 21 2.61 -5.63 -8.06
N GLN A 22 2.69 -6.39 -9.16
CA GLN A 22 3.67 -6.18 -10.23
C GLN A 22 2.96 -6.03 -11.58
N GLY A 23 3.47 -5.15 -12.44
CA GLY A 23 2.94 -4.94 -13.78
C GLY A 23 3.34 -3.59 -14.36
N VAL A 24 3.01 -3.35 -15.63
CA VAL A 24 3.33 -2.13 -16.38
C VAL A 24 2.77 -0.86 -15.72
N ASN A 25 3.31 0.30 -16.08
CA ASN A 25 2.78 1.58 -15.59
C ASN A 25 1.29 1.74 -15.96
N GLY A 26 0.50 2.38 -15.09
CA GLY A 26 -0.92 2.63 -15.34
C GLY A 26 -1.87 1.42 -15.21
N CYS A 27 -1.38 0.21 -14.88
CA CYS A 27 -2.25 -0.98 -14.80
C CYS A 27 -3.10 -1.10 -13.51
N GLY A 28 -3.10 -0.07 -12.64
CA GLY A 28 -3.96 -0.03 -11.44
C GLY A 28 -3.34 -0.47 -10.11
N LYS A 29 -2.02 -0.73 -10.03
CA LYS A 29 -1.35 -1.18 -8.79
C LYS A 29 -1.58 -0.25 -7.59
N THR A 30 -1.26 1.03 -7.76
CA THR A 30 -1.46 2.05 -6.72
C THR A 30 -2.92 2.22 -6.37
N HIS A 31 -3.82 2.09 -7.35
CA HIS A 31 -5.26 2.17 -7.12
C HIS A 31 -5.75 1.01 -6.25
N LEU A 32 -5.31 -0.22 -6.51
CA LEU A 32 -5.64 -1.39 -5.69
C LEU A 32 -5.06 -1.27 -4.27
N ALA A 33 -3.81 -0.82 -4.13
CA ALA A 33 -3.20 -0.58 -2.82
C ALA A 33 -3.97 0.49 -2.02
N ALA A 34 -4.36 1.59 -2.66
CA ALA A 34 -5.17 2.64 -2.03
C ALA A 34 -6.58 2.15 -1.68
N ALA A 35 -7.19 1.28 -2.49
CA ALA A 35 -8.48 0.69 -2.19
C ALA A 35 -8.42 -0.22 -0.94
N ILE A 36 -7.37 -1.02 -0.79
CA ILE A 36 -7.11 -1.80 0.44
C ILE A 36 -6.96 -0.88 1.65
N ALA A 37 -6.15 0.18 1.52
CA ALA A 37 -5.96 1.18 2.57
C ALA A 37 -7.29 1.83 3.00
N ASN A 38 -8.09 2.29 2.04
CA ASN A 38 -9.39 2.91 2.32
C ASN A 38 -10.37 1.92 2.96
N TYR A 39 -10.36 0.66 2.53
CA TYR A 39 -11.16 -0.39 3.17
C TYR A 39 -10.80 -0.53 4.65
N GLN A 40 -9.51 -0.59 4.98
CA GLN A 40 -9.03 -0.69 6.36
C GLN A 40 -9.38 0.54 7.20
N LEU A 41 -9.24 1.74 6.63
CA LEU A 41 -9.66 2.99 7.28
C LEU A 41 -11.16 3.02 7.57
N ALA A 42 -11.99 2.51 6.65
CA ALA A 42 -13.44 2.39 6.85
C ALA A 42 -13.82 1.37 7.94
N GLN A 43 -12.89 0.48 8.31
CA GLN A 43 -13.01 -0.42 9.46
C GLN A 43 -12.32 0.14 10.72
N GLU A 44 -12.00 1.44 10.73
CA GLU A 44 -11.31 2.14 11.83
C GLU A 44 -9.93 1.55 12.19
N LYS A 45 -9.31 0.82 11.26
CA LYS A 45 -7.96 0.28 11.43
C LYS A 45 -6.93 1.30 10.95
N PRO A 46 -5.82 1.49 11.69
CA PRO A 46 -4.76 2.41 11.28
C PRO A 46 -4.09 1.92 9.99
N VAL A 47 -3.74 2.87 9.12
CA VAL A 47 -3.06 2.62 7.85
C VAL A 47 -1.91 3.61 7.69
N PHE A 48 -0.76 3.09 7.26
CA PHE A 48 0.37 3.90 6.80
C PHE A 48 0.50 3.75 5.29
N PHE A 49 0.27 4.83 4.55
CA PHE A 49 0.35 4.84 3.09
C PHE A 49 1.33 5.92 2.64
N VAL A 50 2.42 5.52 2.01
CA VAL A 50 3.52 6.41 1.63
C VAL A 50 4.14 5.94 0.31
N VAL A 51 4.70 6.87 -0.46
CA VAL A 51 5.58 6.52 -1.58
C VAL A 51 7.01 6.35 -1.06
N VAL A 52 7.76 5.44 -1.65
CA VAL A 52 9.12 5.10 -1.18
C VAL A 52 10.06 6.31 -1.13
N PRO A 53 10.08 7.24 -2.12
CA PRO A 53 10.94 8.42 -2.04
C PRO A 53 10.69 9.26 -0.79
N ASP A 54 9.43 9.62 -0.51
CA ASP A 54 9.05 10.42 0.66
C ASP A 54 9.41 9.72 1.98
N LEU A 55 9.23 8.40 2.05
CA LEU A 55 9.63 7.61 3.22
C LEU A 55 11.14 7.68 3.44
N LEU A 56 11.93 7.51 2.38
CA LEU A 56 13.39 7.57 2.48
C LEU A 56 13.88 8.98 2.83
N ASP A 57 13.25 10.02 2.31
CA ASP A 57 13.60 11.40 2.62
C ASP A 57 13.27 11.75 4.08
N HIS A 58 12.14 11.28 4.60
CA HIS A 58 11.80 11.42 6.03
C HIS A 58 12.79 10.68 6.95
N LEU A 59 13.18 9.46 6.58
CA LEU A 59 14.17 8.70 7.34
C LEU A 59 15.52 9.42 7.30
N ARG A 60 15.98 9.87 6.14
CA ARG A 60 17.26 10.59 6.00
C ARG A 60 17.28 11.86 6.85
N SER A 61 16.24 12.69 6.83
CA SER A 61 16.23 13.93 7.61
C SER A 61 16.25 13.69 9.12
N THR A 62 15.76 12.54 9.58
CA THR A 62 15.75 12.17 11.00
C THR A 62 17.09 11.54 11.45
N PHE A 63 17.87 10.98 10.52
CA PHE A 63 19.13 10.26 10.79
C PHE A 63 20.39 10.97 10.31
N SER A 64 20.29 12.14 9.68
CA SER A 64 21.45 13.00 9.38
C SER A 64 21.82 13.79 10.64
N PRO A 65 22.94 13.47 11.32
CA PRO A 65 23.53 14.41 12.26
C PRO A 65 24.17 15.54 11.43
N ASP A 66 24.09 16.78 11.92
CA ASP A 66 25.09 17.78 11.54
C ASP A 66 26.50 17.30 11.94
#